data_AF-A0AAD9MQR0-F1
#
_entry.id   AF-A0AAD9MQR0-F1
#
_cell.length_a   1.000
_cell.length_b   1.000
_cell.length_c   1.000
_cell.angle_alpha   90.00
_cell.angle_beta   90.00
_cell.angle_gamma   90.00
#
_symmetry.space_group_name_H-M   'P 1'
#
loop_
_entity.id
_entity.type
_entity.pdbx_description
1 polymer ?
#
loop_
_entity_poly.entity_id
_entity_poly.type
_entity_poly.pdbx_seq_one_letter_code
_entity_poly.pdbx_strand_id
1 'polypeptide(L)'
;MPNSNLQKSLVRCDEILSRLKNTKKNIITTDQNMDLLNIESYIHTAELLNNMFTVSIIPTINKPTRITHSTATLIDNIYVKFNDFHTTVKSTYILFHFL
;
A
#
# COMPACT_ATOMS: atom_id res chain seq x y z
N MET A 1 -11.68 14.17 4.96
CA MET A 1 -10.78 15.18 5.56
C MET A 1 -9.92 15.75 4.44
N PRO A 2 -10.03 17.05 4.12
CA PRO A 2 -9.56 17.58 2.84
C PRO A 2 -8.04 17.87 2.89
N ASN A 3 -7.28 17.08 2.15
CA ASN A 3 -5.96 17.30 1.53
C ASN A 3 -4.75 17.77 2.36
N SER A 4 -4.89 18.49 3.48
CA SER A 4 -3.76 18.93 4.32
C SER A 4 -3.14 17.80 5.16
N ASN A 5 -3.83 16.65 5.25
CA ASN A 5 -3.32 15.46 5.92
C ASN A 5 -2.48 14.59 4.98
N LEU A 6 -2.82 14.52 3.68
CA LEU A 6 -2.24 13.54 2.76
C LEU A 6 -0.75 13.75 2.54
N GLN A 7 -0.33 15.00 2.33
CA GLN A 7 1.09 15.33 2.18
C GLN A 7 1.88 15.04 3.47
N LYS A 8 1.28 15.26 4.65
CA LYS A 8 1.90 14.89 5.93
C LYS A 8 2.01 13.37 6.09
N SER A 9 1.01 12.63 5.64
CA SER A 9 1.03 11.17 5.61
C SER A 9 2.13 10.65 4.68
N LEU A 10 2.32 11.26 3.51
CA LEU A 10 3.42 10.93 2.59
C LEU A 10 4.79 11.18 3.23
N VAL A 11 5.02 12.39 3.77
CA VAL A 11 6.29 12.72 4.45
C VAL A 11 6.59 11.76 5.59
N ARG A 12 5.58 11.45 6.43
CA ARG A 12 5.73 10.48 7.52
C ARG A 12 6.02 9.08 6.99
N CYS A 13 5.41 8.70 5.87
CA CYS A 13 5.69 7.43 5.22
C CYS A 13 7.15 7.38 4.77
N ASP A 14 7.66 8.41 4.12
CA ASP A 14 9.06 8.49 3.68
C ASP A 14 10.06 8.40 4.85
N GLU A 15 9.76 9.06 5.96
CA GLU A 15 10.54 8.93 7.19
C GLU A 15 10.58 7.49 7.69
N ILE A 16 9.45 6.77 7.69
CA ILE A 16 9.38 5.37 8.07
C ILE A 16 10.17 4.51 7.07
N LEU A 17 9.99 4.72 5.76
CA LEU A 17 10.69 3.98 4.71
C LEU A 17 12.20 4.16 4.79
N SER A 18 12.68 5.35 5.14
CA SER A 18 14.11 5.62 5.34
C SER A 18 14.72 4.72 6.42
N ARG A 19 13.97 4.44 7.49
CA ARG A 19 14.39 3.55 8.59
C ARG A 19 14.32 2.08 8.19
N LEU A 20 13.36 1.72 7.33
CA LEU A 20 13.15 0.36 6.85
C LEU A 20 14.05 0.00 5.66
N LYS A 21 14.77 0.95 5.07
CA LYS A 21 15.63 0.74 3.89
C LYS A 21 16.68 -0.37 4.10
N ASN A 22 17.27 -0.45 5.28
CA ASN A 22 18.33 -1.41 5.59
C ASN A 22 17.86 -2.68 6.31
N THR A 23 16.55 -2.81 6.59
CA THR A 23 16.01 -4.00 7.27
C THR A 23 15.68 -5.12 6.28
N LYS A 24 15.78 -6.37 6.74
CA LYS A 24 15.68 -7.56 5.87
C LYS A 24 14.27 -8.10 5.65
N LYS A 25 13.32 -7.85 6.55
CA LYS A 25 11.93 -8.30 6.41
C LYS A 25 11.04 -7.30 7.10
N ASN A 26 10.12 -6.69 6.36
CA ASN A 26 9.11 -5.79 6.91
C ASN A 26 7.75 -6.15 6.34
N ILE A 27 6.74 -6.01 7.18
CA ILE A 27 5.34 -5.99 6.79
C ILE A 27 4.80 -4.63 7.23
N ILE A 28 4.19 -3.91 6.31
CA ILE A 28 3.53 -2.64 6.57
C ILE A 28 2.04 -2.85 6.28
N THR A 29 1.18 -2.50 7.23
CA THR A 29 -0.27 -2.55 7.06
C THR A 29 -0.81 -1.13 7.18
N THR A 30 -1.65 -0.70 6.22
CA THR A 30 -2.13 0.68 6.20
C THR A 30 -3.61 0.77 5.79
N ASP A 31 -4.28 1.80 6.32
CA ASP A 31 -5.67 2.19 6.07
C ASP A 31 -5.75 3.59 5.41
N GLN A 32 -4.76 3.94 4.58
CA GLN A 32 -4.50 5.31 4.09
C GLN A 32 -5.66 5.94 3.30
N ASN A 33 -6.76 5.22 3.06
CA ASN A 33 -7.87 5.65 2.21
C ASN A 33 -7.41 6.08 0.81
N MET A 34 -6.28 5.55 0.33
CA MET A 34 -5.75 5.75 -1.02
C MET A 34 -6.15 4.56 -1.89
N ASP A 35 -6.89 4.82 -2.96
CA ASP A 35 -7.43 3.76 -3.82
C ASP A 35 -6.40 3.32 -4.87
N LEU A 36 -5.77 2.16 -4.65
CA LEU A 36 -4.78 1.61 -5.58
C LEU A 36 -5.39 1.18 -6.93
N LEU A 37 -6.71 0.94 -7.01
CA LEU A 37 -7.36 0.64 -8.30
C LEU A 37 -7.47 1.86 -9.20
N ASN A 38 -7.37 3.06 -8.61
CA ASN A 38 -7.49 4.32 -9.32
C ASN A 38 -6.20 5.16 -9.23
N ILE A 39 -5.05 4.48 -9.25
CA ILE A 39 -3.73 5.10 -9.07
C ILE A 39 -3.42 6.17 -10.11
N GLU A 40 -3.91 6.00 -11.35
CA GLU A 40 -3.70 6.94 -12.45
C GLU A 40 -4.44 8.26 -12.24
N SER A 41 -5.54 8.24 -11.48
CA SER A 41 -6.33 9.45 -11.20
C SER A 41 -5.81 10.27 -10.02
N TYR A 42 -4.93 9.70 -9.18
CA TYR A 42 -4.49 10.32 -7.93
C TYR A 42 -2.96 10.33 -7.78
N ILE A 43 -2.34 11.47 -8.09
CA ILE A 43 -0.89 11.67 -8.06
C ILE A 43 -0.23 11.24 -6.75
N HIS A 44 -0.87 11.51 -5.61
CA HIS A 44 -0.34 11.16 -4.28
C HIS A 44 -0.37 9.65 -4.01
N THR A 45 -1.30 8.91 -4.62
CA THR A 45 -1.34 7.44 -4.52
C THR A 45 -0.20 6.83 -5.33
N ALA A 46 0.07 7.39 -6.51
CA ALA A 46 1.22 7.01 -7.32
C ALA A 46 2.55 7.34 -6.61
N GLU A 47 2.66 8.51 -5.99
CA GLU A 47 3.83 8.95 -5.23
C GLU A 47 4.11 8.02 -4.04
N LEU A 48 3.10 7.68 -3.24
CA LEU A 48 3.23 6.72 -2.15
C LEU A 48 3.79 5.37 -2.65
N LEU A 49 3.21 4.85 -3.74
CA LEU A 49 3.60 3.55 -4.27
C LEU A 49 5.03 3.57 -4.83
N ASN A 50 5.41 4.65 -5.51
CA ASN A 50 6.77 4.85 -5.98
C ASN A 50 7.78 4.88 -4.82
N ASN A 51 7.46 5.59 -3.73
CA ASN A 51 8.33 5.65 -2.56
C ASN A 51 8.50 4.27 -1.91
N MET A 52 7.43 3.47 -1.80
CA MET A 52 7.49 2.08 -1.35
C MET A 52 8.40 1.22 -2.25
N PHE A 53 8.27 1.35 -3.58
CA PHE A 53 9.09 0.61 -4.54
C PHE A 53 10.57 0.94 -4.45
N THR A 54 10.95 2.18 -4.13
CA THR A 54 12.37 2.57 -3.98
C THR A 54 13.11 1.82 -2.87
N VAL A 55 12.38 1.23 -1.92
CA VAL A 55 12.91 0.42 -0.81
C VAL A 55 12.48 -1.05 -0.90
N SER A 56 12.11 -1.50 -2.09
CA SER A 56 11.65 -2.87 -2.39
C SER A 56 10.42 -3.30 -1.59
N ILE A 57 9.52 -2.38 -1.25
CA ILE A 57 8.27 -2.69 -0.56
C ILE A 57 7.14 -2.70 -1.59
N ILE A 58 6.42 -3.81 -1.69
CA ILE A 58 5.38 -4.04 -2.70
C ILE A 58 4.01 -4.31 -2.05
N PRO A 59 2.90 -3.85 -2.64
CA PRO A 59 1.57 -4.23 -2.18
C PRO A 59 1.29 -5.70 -2.49
N THR A 60 0.57 -6.39 -1.60
CA THR A 60 0.19 -7.80 -1.78
C THR A 60 -1.28 -8.00 -2.12
N ILE A 61 -2.12 -6.99 -1.86
CA ILE A 61 -3.55 -7.02 -2.14
C ILE A 61 -3.79 -6.37 -3.50
N ASN A 62 -4.50 -7.06 -4.39
CA ASN A 62 -4.85 -6.59 -5.73
C ASN A 62 -6.37 -6.66 -6.01
N LYS A 63 -7.17 -6.90 -4.96
CA LYS A 63 -8.64 -6.94 -5.02
C LYS A 63 -9.21 -5.86 -4.12
N PRO A 64 -10.35 -5.25 -4.49
CA PRO A 64 -11.00 -4.25 -3.65
C PRO A 64 -11.20 -4.76 -2.23
N THR A 65 -10.86 -3.95 -1.25
CA THR A 65 -11.07 -4.23 0.18
C THR A 65 -12.32 -3.53 0.72
N ARG A 66 -12.86 -2.54 0.01
CA ARG A 66 -14.16 -1.96 0.31
C ARG A 66 -15.03 -1.98 -0.92
N ILE A 67 -16.13 -2.73 -0.84
CA ILE A 67 -17.11 -2.91 -1.90
C ILE A 67 -18.44 -2.33 -1.42
N THR A 68 -19.05 -1.49 -2.23
CA THR A 68 -20.41 -0.98 -2.04
C THR A 68 -21.29 -1.43 -3.22
N HIS A 69 -22.57 -1.09 -3.20
CA HIS A 69 -23.47 -1.39 -4.32
C HIS A 69 -22.98 -0.79 -5.66
N SER A 70 -22.28 0.35 -5.63
CA SER A 70 -21.92 1.11 -6.84
C SER A 70 -20.41 1.28 -7.05
N THR A 71 -19.58 0.96 -6.07
CA THR A 71 -18.13 1.20 -6.13
C THR A 71 -17.34 0.05 -5.54
N ALA A 72 -16.11 -0.12 -6.01
CA ALA A 72 -15.14 -1.05 -5.46
C ALA A 72 -13.79 -0.32 -5.35
N THR A 73 -13.28 -0.17 -4.13
CA THR A 73 -12.04 0.56 -3.84
C THR A 73 -11.03 -0.32 -3.11
N LEU A 74 -9.74 -0.18 -3.42
CA LEU A 74 -8.64 -0.87 -2.75
C LEU A 74 -7.90 0.10 -1.85
N ILE A 75 -8.36 0.22 -0.60
CA ILE A 75 -7.85 1.22 0.36
C ILE A 75 -7.10 0.63 1.55
N ASP A 76 -7.44 -0.59 1.95
CA ASP A 76 -6.70 -1.36 2.94
C ASP A 76 -5.58 -2.14 2.24
N ASN A 77 -4.34 -1.90 2.65
CA ASN A 77 -3.18 -2.45 1.97
C ASN A 77 -2.21 -3.10 2.94
N ILE A 78 -1.70 -4.27 2.56
CA ILE A 78 -0.58 -4.94 3.20
C ILE A 78 0.58 -4.87 2.21
N TYR A 79 1.71 -4.34 2.66
CA TYR A 79 2.94 -4.27 1.90
C TYR A 79 4.01 -5.16 2.52
N VAL A 80 4.82 -5.80 1.68
CA VAL A 80 5.92 -6.65 2.12
C VAL A 80 7.22 -6.20 1.48
N LYS A 81 8.30 -6.27 2.24
CA LYS A 81 9.63 -6.06 1.68
C LYS A 81 10.07 -7.28 0.89
N PHE A 82 10.25 -7.09 -0.41
CA PHE A 82 10.78 -8.07 -1.34
C PHE A 82 12.31 -8.09 -1.22
N ASN A 83 12.83 -9.07 -0.50
CA ASN A 83 14.26 -9.37 -0.44
C ASN A 83 14.47 -10.78 -1.00
N ASP A 84 15.13 -10.84 -2.16
CA ASP A 84 15.57 -12.02 -2.89
C ASP A 84 14.52 -12.89 -3.62
N PHE A 85 14.92 -13.29 -4.84
CA PHE A 85 14.21 -14.00 -5.90
C PHE A 85 13.54 -15.34 -5.51
N HIS A 86 13.71 -15.81 -4.27
CA HIS A 86 13.11 -17.06 -3.79
C HIS A 86 11.85 -16.87 -2.93
N THR A 87 11.42 -15.61 -2.73
CA THR A 87 10.11 -15.33 -2.18
C THR A 87 9.10 -15.42 -3.31
N THR A 88 8.53 -16.61 -3.53
CA THR A 88 7.25 -16.70 -4.25
C THR A 88 6.25 -15.91 -3.42
N VAL A 89 6.00 -14.66 -3.81
CA VAL A 89 4.85 -13.91 -3.34
C VAL A 89 3.65 -14.59 -4.00
N LYS A 90 3.25 -15.74 -3.46
CA LYS A 90 1.95 -16.31 -3.79
C LYS A 90 0.99 -15.20 -3.38
N SER A 91 0.23 -14.69 -4.34
CA SER A 91 -0.94 -13.87 -4.06
C SER A 91 -1.87 -14.73 -3.22
N THR A 92 -1.66 -14.74 -1.91
CA THR A 92 -2.53 -15.40 -0.96
C THR A 92 -3.79 -14.55 -0.96
N TYR A 93 -4.89 -15.15 -1.40
CA TYR A 93 -6.22 -14.60 -1.22
C TYR A 93 -6.48 -14.44 0.27
N ILE A 94 -6.19 -13.27 0.83
CA ILE A 94 -6.67 -12.91 2.16
C ILE A 94 -8.11 -12.44 1.94
N LEU A 95 -9.04 -13.39 1.95
CA LEU A 95 -10.46 -13.13 1.90
C LEU A 95 -10.86 -12.52 3.26
N PHE A 96 -10.89 -11.19 3.36
CA PHE A 96 -11.61 -10.54 4.45
C PHE A 96 -13.10 -10.72 4.17
N HIS A 97 -13.71 -11.69 4.86
CA HIS A 97 -15.15 -11.82 4.93
C HIS A 97 -15.67 -10.61 5.71
N PHE A 98 -16.14 -9.58 5.01
CA PHE A 98 -16.90 -8.49 5.61
C PHE A 98 -18.27 -9.04 6.00
N LEU A 99 -18.54 -9.08 7.31
CA LEU A 99 -19.89 -9.15 7.87
C LEU A 99 -20.58 -7.79 7.71
#